data_AF-A0A2N5K9Z7-F1
#
_entry.id   AF-A0A2N5K9Z7-F1
#
_cell.length_a   1.000
_cell.length_b   1.000
_cell.length_c   1.000
_cell.angle_alpha   90.00
_cell.angle_beta   90.00
_cell.angle_gamma   90.00
#
_symmetry.space_group_name_H-M   'P 1'
#
loop_
_entity.id
_entity.type
_entity.pdbx_description
1 polymer ?
#
loop_
_entity_poly.entity_id
_entity_poly.type
_entity_poly.pdbx_seq_one_letter_code
_entity_poly.pdbx_strand_id
1 'polypeptide(L)'
;LSDYGTYVYETVARYGRDRKQIQYWEIWNEPNIRPSGYESGLYTIKDYVRVLDTARAAAKAADPNAVIVLGGITSVWSELPTPEDYDIPTYLRLLYDNGGWNSFDVLAIHPYSPGAPEAASWRRIQTQDFEGELRAVDALLQEFGNKPVWITEVGWSSYNGFYGVSETDQAAFMVRMYLVAMAHPSVQRVFWYDLRNDTQPGTPYDRPVYDDTEVQFHYGMLRRSFPLDPSRGDLRKPIFAAYRTLTSILGGMEFEGVLTNGDNPAMPGTFAYRYNGHGRAAVVLWRVNAASAPTMTIDCRCKEARIRQWDGKLLASVQTDGPVTVRLDYIGTPLYVEWGVDRNTDGQYFEQTRHRLAAPFAAYWRSRGALAQFGYPITGQLKETEPGTNKLRLVQYFERNRFEYYPDLAGSPFEIQIARLGDDILRREGIDWSTLPKQSEAPPECLFFAETGHRLCPPFRQYWEDTGGLALYGMPLSEAYENNGRLIQYFERNRFEHFPEKAGTPFEVQLGLLGRELYTTHRTWPK
;
A
#
# COMPACT_ATOMS: atom_id res chain seq x y z
N LEU A 1 -8.27 -40.40 18.48
CA LEU A 1 -9.08 -39.23 18.90
C LEU A 1 -8.82 -38.82 20.36
N SER A 2 -8.73 -39.75 21.33
CA SER A 2 -8.40 -39.40 22.73
C SER A 2 -7.12 -38.55 22.86
N ASP A 3 -6.00 -39.02 22.30
CA ASP A 3 -4.72 -38.30 22.36
C ASP A 3 -4.77 -36.94 21.67
N TYR A 4 -5.51 -36.85 20.57
CA TYR A 4 -5.75 -35.59 19.86
C TYR A 4 -6.55 -34.59 20.71
N GLY A 5 -7.61 -35.05 21.39
CA GLY A 5 -8.36 -34.23 22.33
C GLY A 5 -7.48 -33.72 23.48
N THR A 6 -6.64 -34.58 24.05
CA THR A 6 -5.65 -34.17 25.07
C THR A 6 -4.71 -33.10 24.53
N TYR A 7 -4.16 -33.30 23.33
CA TYR A 7 -3.29 -32.31 22.69
C TYR A 7 -3.98 -30.95 22.50
N VAL A 8 -5.22 -30.95 22.00
CA VAL A 8 -6.00 -29.72 21.82
C VAL A 8 -6.26 -29.05 23.16
N TYR A 9 -6.71 -29.79 24.18
CA TYR A 9 -6.95 -29.25 25.51
C TYR A 9 -5.70 -28.57 26.09
N GLU A 10 -4.56 -29.28 26.11
CA GLU A 10 -3.32 -28.76 26.69
C GLU A 10 -2.80 -27.52 25.93
N THR A 11 -2.94 -27.52 24.61
CA THR A 11 -2.53 -26.39 23.76
C THR A 11 -3.41 -25.16 24.02
N VAL A 12 -4.73 -25.34 24.05
CA VAL A 12 -5.69 -24.25 24.29
C VAL A 12 -5.60 -23.73 25.73
N ALA A 13 -5.44 -24.62 26.72
CA ALA A 13 -5.22 -24.25 28.10
C ALA A 13 -3.97 -23.37 28.23
N ARG A 14 -2.86 -23.79 27.62
CA ARG A 14 -1.58 -23.09 27.70
C ARG A 14 -1.61 -21.73 27.01
N TYR A 15 -2.02 -21.64 25.75
CA TYR A 15 -1.87 -20.40 24.97
C TYR A 15 -3.14 -19.54 24.94
N GLY A 16 -4.32 -20.15 25.11
CA GLY A 16 -5.60 -19.45 25.23
C GLY A 16 -5.86 -19.00 26.65
N ARG A 17 -6.25 -19.92 27.54
CA ARG A 17 -6.66 -19.57 28.92
C ARG A 17 -5.54 -18.93 29.75
N ASP A 18 -4.39 -19.61 29.83
CA ASP A 18 -3.35 -19.26 30.80
C ASP A 18 -2.52 -18.05 30.33
N ARG A 19 -2.17 -18.00 29.03
CA ARG A 19 -1.37 -16.93 28.43
C ARG A 19 -2.18 -15.81 27.77
N LYS A 20 -3.45 -16.07 27.40
CA LYS A 20 -4.31 -15.11 26.69
C LYS A 20 -3.68 -14.58 25.40
N GLN A 21 -2.93 -15.44 24.71
CA GLN A 21 -2.21 -15.11 23.48
C GLN A 21 -2.96 -15.52 22.22
N ILE A 22 -3.69 -16.64 22.26
CA ILE A 22 -4.36 -17.22 21.09
C ILE A 22 -5.83 -17.45 21.42
N GLN A 23 -6.72 -16.81 20.65
CA GLN A 23 -8.17 -16.95 20.81
C GLN A 23 -8.79 -17.86 19.74
N TYR A 24 -8.21 -17.91 18.55
CA TYR A 24 -8.77 -18.57 17.37
C TYR A 24 -7.94 -19.80 17.02
N TRP A 25 -8.62 -20.91 16.77
CA TRP A 25 -8.01 -22.22 16.62
C TRP A 25 -8.53 -22.88 15.35
N GLU A 26 -7.70 -22.92 14.31
CA GLU A 26 -8.02 -23.58 13.05
C GLU A 26 -7.78 -25.08 13.15
N ILE A 27 -8.79 -25.86 12.78
CA ILE A 27 -8.79 -27.31 12.96
C ILE A 27 -8.55 -27.99 11.62
N TRP A 28 -7.29 -28.41 11.44
CA TRP A 28 -6.75 -29.02 10.21
C TRP A 28 -6.51 -28.01 9.09
N ASN A 29 -6.02 -28.48 7.94
CA ASN A 29 -5.77 -27.68 6.74
C ASN A 29 -6.25 -28.45 5.50
N GLU A 30 -7.05 -27.81 4.65
CA GLU A 30 -7.50 -28.36 3.35
C GLU A 30 -8.03 -29.81 3.41
N PRO A 31 -9.02 -30.09 4.28
CA PRO A 31 -9.52 -31.44 4.49
C PRO A 31 -10.20 -32.05 3.24
N ASN A 32 -10.49 -31.23 2.22
CA ASN A 32 -11.26 -31.54 1.02
C ASN A 32 -10.45 -32.06 -0.17
N ILE A 33 -9.11 -32.14 -0.06
CA ILE A 33 -8.23 -32.65 -1.13
C ILE A 33 -7.41 -33.84 -0.66
N ARG A 34 -7.04 -34.73 -1.57
CA ARG A 34 -6.28 -35.96 -1.26
C ARG A 34 -4.91 -35.74 -0.57
N PRO A 35 -4.07 -34.76 -0.98
CA PRO A 35 -2.71 -34.62 -0.44
C PRO A 35 -2.64 -34.28 1.06
N SER A 36 -3.58 -33.46 1.54
CA SER A 36 -3.61 -32.93 2.91
C SER A 36 -4.84 -33.38 3.69
N GLY A 37 -5.85 -33.94 3.02
CA GLY A 37 -7.18 -34.08 3.58
C GLY A 37 -7.56 -35.44 4.15
N TYR A 38 -8.77 -35.42 4.72
CA TYR A 38 -9.48 -36.60 5.22
C TYR A 38 -10.22 -37.33 4.10
N GLU A 39 -10.13 -36.91 2.83
CA GLU A 39 -10.69 -37.64 1.67
C GLU A 39 -9.58 -38.34 0.87
N SER A 40 -8.53 -38.80 1.56
CA SER A 40 -7.36 -39.48 0.95
C SER A 40 -7.63 -40.94 0.52
N GLY A 41 -8.89 -41.38 0.57
CA GLY A 41 -9.30 -42.79 0.41
C GLY A 41 -9.09 -43.66 1.66
N LEU A 42 -8.43 -43.13 2.69
CA LEU A 42 -8.24 -43.80 4.00
C LEU A 42 -9.15 -43.26 5.10
N TYR A 43 -9.57 -42.01 4.96
CA TYR A 43 -10.47 -41.34 5.87
C TYR A 43 -11.67 -40.82 5.09
N THR A 44 -12.72 -40.37 5.79
CA THR A 44 -13.92 -39.79 5.19
C THR A 44 -14.28 -38.47 5.85
N ILE A 45 -15.21 -37.72 5.26
CA ILE A 45 -15.77 -36.51 5.87
C ILE A 45 -16.38 -36.78 7.25
N LYS A 46 -16.95 -37.97 7.49
CA LYS A 46 -17.44 -38.37 8.82
C LYS A 46 -16.31 -38.45 9.84
N ASP A 47 -15.14 -38.89 9.44
CA ASP A 47 -13.97 -38.91 10.31
C ASP A 47 -13.47 -37.49 10.59
N TYR A 48 -13.51 -36.60 9.59
CA TYR A 48 -13.20 -35.19 9.81
C TYR A 48 -14.20 -34.51 10.78
N VAL A 49 -15.51 -34.78 10.66
CA VAL A 49 -16.51 -34.29 11.61
C VAL A 49 -16.20 -34.77 13.03
N ARG A 50 -15.80 -36.04 13.22
CA ARG A 50 -15.40 -36.55 14.53
C ARG A 50 -14.16 -35.86 15.10
N VAL A 51 -13.21 -35.48 14.23
CA VAL A 51 -12.01 -34.71 14.61
C VAL A 51 -12.40 -33.30 15.03
N LEU A 52 -13.26 -32.63 14.27
CA LEU A 52 -13.81 -31.31 14.59
C LEU A 52 -14.56 -31.31 15.93
N ASP A 53 -15.45 -32.28 16.15
CA ASP A 53 -16.21 -32.41 17.40
C ASP A 53 -15.29 -32.63 18.60
N THR A 54 -14.29 -33.51 18.44
CA THR A 54 -13.29 -33.78 19.48
C THR A 54 -12.48 -32.52 19.81
N ALA A 55 -12.02 -31.79 18.79
CA ALA A 55 -11.28 -30.55 18.97
C ALA A 55 -12.12 -29.48 19.66
N ARG A 56 -13.36 -29.26 19.19
CA ARG A 56 -14.28 -28.27 19.79
C ARG A 56 -14.53 -28.58 21.26
N ALA A 57 -14.87 -29.83 21.59
CA ALA A 57 -15.14 -30.22 22.97
C ALA A 57 -13.92 -29.99 23.88
N ALA A 58 -12.74 -30.41 23.43
CA ALA A 58 -11.49 -30.23 24.19
C ALA A 58 -11.12 -28.76 24.35
N ALA A 59 -11.19 -27.97 23.27
CA ALA A 59 -10.88 -26.55 23.28
C ALA A 59 -11.81 -25.77 24.20
N LYS A 60 -13.13 -26.01 24.12
CA LYS A 60 -14.13 -25.36 24.98
C LYS A 60 -14.02 -25.77 26.45
N ALA A 61 -13.59 -27.01 26.73
CA ALA A 61 -13.30 -27.44 28.09
C ALA A 61 -12.06 -26.75 28.66
N ALA A 62 -11.04 -26.47 27.83
CA ALA A 62 -9.84 -25.76 28.24
C ALA A 62 -10.08 -24.26 28.44
N ASP A 63 -10.77 -23.62 27.49
CA ASP A 63 -11.12 -22.21 27.47
C ASP A 63 -12.52 -22.00 26.83
N PRO A 64 -13.54 -21.62 27.61
CA PRO A 64 -14.88 -21.36 27.08
C PRO A 64 -14.92 -20.28 25.98
N ASN A 65 -13.94 -19.36 25.95
CA ASN A 65 -13.83 -18.28 24.98
C ASN A 65 -13.07 -18.68 23.70
N ALA A 66 -12.52 -19.89 23.62
CA ALA A 66 -11.83 -20.38 22.42
C ALA A 66 -12.79 -20.36 21.22
N VAL A 67 -12.37 -19.77 20.10
CA VAL A 67 -13.13 -19.72 18.86
C VAL A 67 -12.58 -20.76 17.89
N ILE A 68 -13.45 -21.65 17.41
CA ILE A 68 -13.07 -22.74 16.52
C ILE A 68 -13.23 -22.29 15.07
N VAL A 69 -12.14 -22.32 14.33
CA VAL A 69 -12.09 -22.03 12.89
C VAL A 69 -12.06 -23.37 12.16
N LEU A 70 -12.96 -23.57 11.19
CA LEU A 70 -12.92 -24.73 10.31
C LEU A 70 -11.57 -24.78 9.60
N GLY A 71 -11.01 -25.95 9.30
CA GLY A 71 -9.82 -26.00 8.45
C GLY A 71 -10.13 -25.44 7.08
N GLY A 72 -9.26 -24.58 6.55
CA GLY A 72 -9.49 -23.89 5.29
C GLY A 72 -9.83 -24.82 4.14
N ILE A 73 -11.03 -24.65 3.55
CA ILE A 73 -11.49 -25.46 2.41
C ILE A 73 -10.95 -24.86 1.12
N THR A 74 -10.21 -25.65 0.34
CA THR A 74 -9.48 -25.13 -0.84
C THR A 74 -10.25 -25.24 -2.14
N SER A 75 -10.01 -24.29 -3.05
CA SER A 75 -10.62 -24.29 -4.38
C SER A 75 -9.91 -25.25 -5.33
N VAL A 76 -10.66 -26.18 -5.90
CA VAL A 76 -10.18 -27.09 -6.95
C VAL A 76 -10.55 -26.56 -8.33
N TRP A 77 -9.54 -26.37 -9.20
CA TRP A 77 -9.68 -25.84 -10.57
C TRP A 77 -9.22 -26.81 -11.67
N SER A 78 -8.35 -27.76 -11.38
CA SER A 78 -7.79 -28.72 -12.36
C SER A 78 -8.47 -30.09 -12.32
N GLU A 79 -8.58 -30.71 -13.51
CA GLU A 79 -9.12 -32.04 -13.85
C GLU A 79 -10.53 -32.39 -13.32
N LEU A 80 -11.20 -33.34 -14.00
CA LEU A 80 -12.57 -33.76 -13.64
C LEU A 80 -12.61 -34.21 -12.18
N PRO A 81 -13.62 -33.81 -11.38
CA PRO A 81 -13.72 -34.18 -9.98
C PRO A 81 -13.63 -35.70 -9.83
N THR A 82 -12.67 -36.14 -9.04
CA THR A 82 -12.65 -37.51 -8.52
C THR A 82 -13.50 -37.54 -7.25
N PRO A 83 -14.04 -38.69 -6.82
CA PRO A 83 -14.68 -38.82 -5.51
C PRO A 83 -13.79 -38.42 -4.31
N GLU A 84 -12.52 -38.09 -4.53
CA GLU A 84 -11.52 -37.78 -3.52
C GLU A 84 -11.09 -36.30 -3.48
N ASP A 85 -11.57 -35.44 -4.39
CA ASP A 85 -11.25 -34.00 -4.42
C ASP A 85 -12.52 -33.14 -4.64
N TYR A 86 -12.95 -32.45 -3.58
CA TYR A 86 -14.19 -31.66 -3.60
C TYR A 86 -13.90 -30.16 -3.65
N ASP A 87 -14.68 -29.41 -4.43
CA ASP A 87 -14.65 -27.95 -4.36
C ASP A 87 -15.32 -27.42 -3.09
N ILE A 88 -15.14 -26.12 -2.81
CA ILE A 88 -15.67 -25.47 -1.61
C ILE A 88 -17.18 -25.71 -1.44
N PRO A 89 -18.05 -25.42 -2.44
CA PRO A 89 -19.48 -25.59 -2.24
C PRO A 89 -19.90 -27.05 -2.02
N THR A 90 -19.31 -28.00 -2.77
CA THR A 90 -19.63 -29.42 -2.62
C THR A 90 -19.19 -29.93 -1.25
N TYR A 91 -17.98 -29.58 -0.80
CA TYR A 91 -17.47 -30.06 0.48
C TYR A 91 -18.27 -29.50 1.66
N LEU A 92 -18.68 -28.23 1.60
CA LEU A 92 -19.52 -27.62 2.65
C LEU A 92 -20.89 -28.30 2.75
N ARG A 93 -21.48 -28.70 1.62
CA ARG A 93 -22.73 -29.48 1.59
C ARG A 93 -22.55 -30.83 2.29
N LEU A 94 -21.51 -31.57 1.91
CA LEU A 94 -21.22 -32.87 2.52
C LEU A 94 -20.96 -32.72 4.03
N LEU A 95 -20.25 -31.67 4.45
CA LEU A 95 -19.97 -31.40 5.86
C LEU A 95 -21.27 -31.16 6.64
N TYR A 96 -22.17 -30.36 6.07
CA TYR A 96 -23.49 -30.06 6.63
C TYR A 96 -24.34 -31.33 6.76
N ASP A 97 -24.45 -32.12 5.70
CA ASP A 97 -25.25 -33.35 5.66
C ASP A 97 -24.75 -34.41 6.66
N ASN A 98 -23.47 -34.37 7.01
CA ASN A 98 -22.86 -35.23 8.03
C ASN A 98 -22.86 -34.60 9.44
N GLY A 99 -23.52 -33.46 9.64
CA GLY A 99 -23.73 -32.84 10.95
C GLY A 99 -22.59 -31.95 11.47
N GLY A 100 -21.58 -31.64 10.64
CA GLY A 100 -20.39 -30.89 11.06
C GLY A 100 -20.57 -29.37 11.22
N TRP A 101 -21.72 -28.81 10.80
CA TRP A 101 -21.91 -27.35 10.75
C TRP A 101 -21.87 -26.66 12.12
N ASN A 102 -22.26 -27.36 13.18
CA ASN A 102 -22.25 -26.83 14.55
C ASN A 102 -20.93 -27.05 15.30
N SER A 103 -19.96 -27.70 14.64
CA SER A 103 -18.66 -28.07 15.22
C SER A 103 -17.62 -26.95 15.12
N PHE A 104 -17.95 -25.82 14.49
CA PHE A 104 -17.05 -24.67 14.33
C PHE A 104 -17.82 -23.34 14.42
N ASP A 105 -17.08 -22.26 14.69
CA ASP A 105 -17.62 -20.90 14.87
C ASP A 105 -17.34 -20.00 13.64
N VAL A 106 -16.25 -20.25 12.91
CA VAL A 106 -15.81 -19.49 11.73
C VAL A 106 -15.56 -20.41 10.54
N LEU A 107 -16.10 -20.08 9.37
CA LEU A 107 -15.82 -20.79 8.11
C LEU A 107 -14.50 -20.27 7.53
N ALA A 108 -13.51 -21.14 7.31
CA ALA A 108 -12.29 -20.82 6.60
C ALA A 108 -12.29 -21.40 5.17
N ILE A 109 -11.76 -20.64 4.22
CA ILE A 109 -11.63 -21.03 2.81
C ILE A 109 -10.30 -20.59 2.22
N HIS A 110 -9.78 -21.35 1.25
CA HIS A 110 -8.57 -21.07 0.48
C HIS A 110 -8.88 -20.91 -1.02
N PRO A 111 -9.43 -19.76 -1.45
CA PRO A 111 -9.92 -19.55 -2.80
C PRO A 111 -8.79 -19.13 -3.76
N TYR A 112 -7.79 -19.98 -3.92
CA TYR A 112 -6.77 -19.82 -4.97
C TYR A 112 -7.43 -19.78 -6.34
N SER A 113 -6.87 -19.03 -7.30
CA SER A 113 -7.39 -18.94 -8.67
C SER A 113 -6.25 -19.15 -9.67
N PRO A 114 -6.48 -19.85 -10.80
CA PRO A 114 -5.44 -20.10 -11.81
C PRO A 114 -5.09 -18.87 -12.65
N GLY A 115 -5.86 -17.78 -12.53
CA GLY A 115 -5.63 -16.53 -13.25
C GLY A 115 -5.80 -15.31 -12.34
N ALA A 116 -5.94 -14.14 -12.94
CA ALA A 116 -6.30 -12.92 -12.20
C ALA A 116 -7.59 -13.13 -11.37
N PRO A 117 -7.81 -12.38 -10.28
CA PRO A 117 -9.00 -12.56 -9.42
C PRO A 117 -10.34 -12.54 -10.17
N GLU A 118 -10.44 -11.71 -11.20
CA GLU A 118 -11.62 -11.48 -12.03
C GLU A 118 -11.64 -12.38 -13.29
N ALA A 119 -10.61 -13.19 -13.49
CA ALA A 119 -10.56 -14.10 -14.62
C ALA A 119 -11.54 -15.26 -14.37
N ALA A 120 -12.57 -15.34 -15.20
CA ALA A 120 -13.43 -16.50 -15.24
C ALA A 120 -12.63 -17.70 -15.77
N SER A 121 -12.53 -18.75 -14.96
CA SER A 121 -11.85 -19.99 -15.33
C SER A 121 -12.87 -21.11 -15.45
N TRP A 122 -12.65 -22.00 -16.41
CA TRP A 122 -13.51 -23.18 -16.56
C TRP A 122 -13.34 -24.09 -15.35
N ARG A 123 -14.45 -24.39 -14.68
CA ARG A 123 -14.52 -25.24 -13.49
C ARG A 123 -15.62 -26.27 -13.67
N ARG A 124 -15.23 -27.53 -13.90
CA ARG A 124 -16.14 -28.66 -14.14
C ARG A 124 -17.03 -28.46 -15.38
N ILE A 125 -18.27 -28.02 -15.16
CA ILE A 125 -19.32 -27.82 -16.17
C ILE A 125 -19.75 -26.36 -16.28
N GLN A 126 -19.10 -25.45 -15.55
CA GLN A 126 -19.43 -24.03 -15.52
C GLN A 126 -18.15 -23.18 -15.50
N THR A 127 -18.24 -21.93 -15.94
CA THR A 127 -17.20 -20.93 -15.70
C THR A 127 -17.40 -20.31 -14.32
N GLN A 128 -16.31 -20.14 -13.58
CA GLN A 128 -16.32 -19.58 -12.23
C GLN A 128 -15.21 -18.53 -12.12
N ASP A 129 -15.54 -17.37 -11.56
CA ASP A 129 -14.58 -16.38 -11.08
C ASP A 129 -14.58 -16.36 -9.53
N PHE A 130 -13.64 -15.60 -8.96
CA PHE A 130 -13.50 -15.47 -7.50
C PHE A 130 -14.77 -14.92 -6.84
N GLU A 131 -15.34 -13.85 -7.40
CA GLU A 131 -16.55 -13.22 -6.85
C GLU A 131 -17.75 -14.17 -6.87
N GLY A 132 -17.94 -14.91 -7.95
CA GLY A 132 -19.00 -15.91 -8.04
C GLY A 132 -18.81 -17.07 -7.08
N GLU A 133 -17.58 -17.46 -6.74
CA GLU A 133 -17.33 -18.52 -5.77
C GLU A 133 -17.71 -18.04 -4.37
N LEU A 134 -17.38 -16.79 -4.02
CA LEU A 134 -17.84 -16.17 -2.78
C LEU A 134 -19.37 -16.04 -2.73
N ARG A 135 -20.04 -15.70 -3.84
CA ARG A 135 -21.51 -15.71 -3.90
C ARG A 135 -22.11 -17.11 -3.66
N ALA A 136 -21.45 -18.16 -4.16
CA ALA A 136 -21.89 -19.53 -3.90
C ALA A 136 -21.72 -19.91 -2.41
N VAL A 137 -20.63 -19.48 -1.77
CA VAL A 137 -20.44 -19.63 -0.32
C VAL A 137 -21.50 -18.86 0.47
N ASP A 138 -21.78 -17.61 0.09
CA ASP A 138 -22.81 -16.77 0.73
C ASP A 138 -24.20 -17.44 0.68
N ALA A 139 -24.54 -18.07 -0.45
CA ALA A 139 -25.79 -18.82 -0.59
C ALA A 139 -25.87 -20.03 0.37
N LEU A 140 -24.76 -20.76 0.55
CA LEU A 140 -24.69 -21.87 1.50
C LEU A 140 -24.81 -21.40 2.96
N LEU A 141 -24.22 -20.25 3.30
CA LEU A 141 -24.36 -19.67 4.65
C LEU A 141 -25.82 -19.31 4.97
N GLN A 142 -26.56 -18.78 4.00
CA GLN A 142 -27.99 -18.49 4.16
C GLN A 142 -28.82 -19.74 4.42
N GLU A 143 -28.43 -20.87 3.83
CA GLU A 143 -29.13 -22.14 3.99
C GLU A 143 -28.76 -22.87 5.29
N PHE A 144 -27.46 -22.94 5.61
CA PHE A 144 -26.96 -23.73 6.73
C PHE A 144 -26.96 -22.99 8.06
N GLY A 145 -27.05 -21.66 8.01
CA GLY A 145 -26.91 -20.77 9.16
C GLY A 145 -25.63 -19.94 9.04
N ASN A 146 -25.80 -18.62 9.11
CA ASN A 146 -24.74 -17.65 8.89
C ASN A 146 -23.58 -17.81 9.87
N LYS A 147 -22.36 -17.73 9.33
CA LYS A 147 -21.09 -17.70 10.07
C LYS A 147 -20.16 -16.68 9.41
N PRO A 148 -19.23 -16.06 10.17
CA PRO A 148 -18.17 -15.26 9.57
C PRO A 148 -17.28 -16.12 8.67
N VAL A 149 -16.87 -15.56 7.54
CA VAL A 149 -15.95 -16.20 6.58
C VAL A 149 -14.57 -15.55 6.71
N TRP A 150 -13.56 -16.40 6.87
CA TRP A 150 -12.16 -16.00 6.79
C TRP A 150 -11.52 -16.66 5.58
N ILE A 151 -10.78 -15.88 4.82
CA ILE A 151 -9.90 -16.40 3.78
C ILE A 151 -8.54 -16.61 4.45
N THR A 152 -8.30 -17.80 5.00
CA THR A 152 -7.10 -18.14 5.79
C THR A 152 -5.87 -18.38 4.94
N GLU A 153 -6.05 -18.57 3.63
CA GLU A 153 -4.95 -18.70 2.68
C GLU A 153 -5.40 -18.20 1.30
N VAL A 154 -4.56 -17.37 0.67
CA VAL A 154 -4.71 -16.96 -0.73
C VAL A 154 -3.41 -16.36 -1.21
N GLY A 155 -3.06 -16.59 -2.48
CA GLY A 155 -1.86 -16.00 -3.06
C GLY A 155 -1.68 -16.33 -4.53
N TRP A 156 -0.70 -15.67 -5.13
CA TRP A 156 -0.16 -16.03 -6.44
C TRP A 156 1.35 -16.15 -6.31
N SER A 157 1.94 -17.18 -6.91
CA SER A 157 3.38 -17.37 -6.88
C SER A 157 4.05 -16.63 -8.03
N SER A 158 5.16 -15.94 -7.73
CA SER A 158 5.98 -15.29 -8.76
C SER A 158 7.09 -16.18 -9.33
N TYR A 159 6.94 -17.50 -9.21
CA TYR A 159 7.89 -18.47 -9.74
C TYR A 159 7.93 -18.47 -11.28
N ASN A 160 9.01 -18.99 -11.85
CA ASN A 160 9.18 -19.17 -13.27
C ASN A 160 8.56 -20.50 -13.73
N GLY A 161 7.25 -20.49 -13.96
CA GLY A 161 6.53 -21.62 -14.53
C GLY A 161 5.16 -21.24 -15.08
N PHE A 162 4.40 -22.24 -15.54
CA PHE A 162 3.17 -22.02 -16.30
C PHE A 162 2.09 -21.19 -15.56
N TYR A 163 1.93 -21.40 -14.25
CA TYR A 163 1.00 -20.64 -13.42
C TYR A 163 1.68 -19.46 -12.69
N GLY A 164 2.94 -19.20 -13.00
CA GLY A 164 3.71 -18.11 -12.40
C GLY A 164 3.25 -16.76 -12.91
N VAL A 165 3.15 -15.78 -12.02
CA VAL A 165 2.81 -14.40 -12.37
C VAL A 165 4.01 -13.47 -12.21
N SER A 166 4.00 -12.33 -12.89
CA SER A 166 5.02 -11.32 -12.60
C SER A 166 4.88 -10.81 -11.16
N GLU A 167 5.95 -10.35 -10.52
CA GLU A 167 5.85 -9.78 -9.17
C GLU A 167 4.91 -8.55 -9.11
N THR A 168 4.81 -7.81 -10.21
CA THR A 168 3.86 -6.68 -10.34
C THR A 168 2.42 -7.17 -10.41
N ASP A 169 2.15 -8.26 -11.14
CA ASP A 169 0.83 -8.89 -11.17
C ASP A 169 0.48 -9.48 -9.80
N GLN A 170 1.44 -10.12 -9.12
CA GLN A 170 1.27 -10.59 -7.75
C GLN A 170 0.79 -9.44 -6.83
N ALA A 171 1.43 -8.28 -6.94
CA ALA A 171 1.08 -7.08 -6.18
C ALA A 171 -0.32 -6.56 -6.53
N ALA A 172 -0.64 -6.49 -7.81
CA ALA A 172 -1.93 -6.02 -8.30
C ALA A 172 -3.07 -6.96 -7.91
N PHE A 173 -2.88 -8.27 -8.08
CA PHE A 173 -3.88 -9.31 -7.79
C PHE A 173 -4.20 -9.35 -6.30
N MET A 174 -3.21 -9.20 -5.42
CA MET A 174 -3.44 -9.09 -3.98
C MET A 174 -4.38 -7.92 -3.65
N VAL A 175 -4.11 -6.71 -4.17
CA VAL A 175 -4.99 -5.55 -3.93
C VAL A 175 -6.41 -5.81 -4.45
N ARG A 176 -6.52 -6.30 -5.68
CA ARG A 176 -7.81 -6.51 -6.35
C ARG A 176 -8.66 -7.56 -5.64
N MET A 177 -8.05 -8.71 -5.31
CA MET A 177 -8.70 -9.78 -4.57
C MET A 177 -9.15 -9.31 -3.19
N TYR A 178 -8.32 -8.55 -2.46
CA TYR A 178 -8.68 -8.02 -1.15
C TYR A 178 -9.89 -7.11 -1.22
N LEU A 179 -9.95 -6.22 -2.22
CA LEU A 179 -11.06 -5.29 -2.39
C LEU A 179 -12.36 -6.00 -2.78
N VAL A 180 -12.28 -7.01 -3.64
CA VAL A 180 -13.43 -7.86 -3.97
C VAL A 180 -13.90 -8.60 -2.71
N ALA A 181 -12.97 -9.24 -1.98
CA ALA A 181 -13.28 -9.99 -0.77
C ALA A 181 -13.92 -9.10 0.33
N MET A 182 -13.37 -7.90 0.58
CA MET A 182 -13.90 -6.95 1.56
C MET A 182 -15.27 -6.38 1.19
N ALA A 183 -15.69 -6.47 -0.07
CA ALA A 183 -17.02 -6.08 -0.51
C ALA A 183 -18.08 -7.17 -0.25
N HIS A 184 -17.69 -8.41 0.06
CA HIS A 184 -18.61 -9.47 0.40
C HIS A 184 -19.06 -9.39 1.87
N PRO A 185 -20.36 -9.53 2.15
CA PRO A 185 -20.90 -9.30 3.49
C PRO A 185 -20.47 -10.34 4.53
N SER A 186 -20.10 -11.56 4.11
CA SER A 186 -19.70 -12.64 5.01
C SER A 186 -18.22 -12.61 5.36
N VAL A 187 -17.37 -12.02 4.51
CA VAL A 187 -15.92 -12.03 4.66
C VAL A 187 -15.48 -11.02 5.72
N GLN A 188 -14.77 -11.50 6.74
CA GLN A 188 -14.26 -10.64 7.82
C GLN A 188 -12.75 -10.49 7.84
N ARG A 189 -12.00 -11.50 7.35
CA ARG A 189 -10.53 -11.52 7.39
C ARG A 189 -9.97 -12.20 6.15
N VAL A 190 -8.83 -11.71 5.70
CA VAL A 190 -8.05 -12.27 4.59
C VAL A 190 -6.60 -12.39 5.04
N PHE A 191 -6.01 -13.56 4.83
CA PHE A 191 -4.64 -13.90 5.19
C PHE A 191 -3.89 -14.25 3.90
N TRP A 192 -2.85 -13.49 3.59
CA TRP A 192 -2.00 -13.75 2.43
C TRP A 192 -1.07 -14.93 2.70
N TYR A 193 -0.96 -15.84 1.74
CA TYR A 193 0.08 -16.83 1.65
C TYR A 193 1.16 -16.32 0.70
N ASP A 194 2.33 -15.93 1.19
CA ASP A 194 2.74 -15.87 2.59
C ASP A 194 3.62 -14.63 2.88
N LEU A 195 4.16 -14.50 4.09
CA LEU A 195 4.98 -13.32 4.44
C LEU A 195 6.29 -13.32 3.66
N ARG A 196 6.95 -14.47 3.50
CA ARG A 196 8.33 -14.55 3.06
C ARG A 196 8.57 -15.83 2.29
N ASN A 197 9.11 -15.69 1.08
CA ASN A 197 9.50 -16.79 0.21
C ASN A 197 10.13 -17.93 1.01
N ASP A 198 9.58 -19.12 0.80
CA ASP A 198 10.02 -20.33 1.43
C ASP A 198 11.37 -20.81 0.90
N THR A 199 11.85 -21.89 1.50
CA THR A 199 13.00 -22.64 1.05
C THR A 199 12.73 -24.13 1.27
N GLN A 200 13.60 -24.99 0.75
CA GLN A 200 13.37 -26.42 0.80
C GLN A 200 13.19 -26.90 2.26
N PRO A 201 12.11 -27.66 2.56
CA PRO A 201 11.88 -28.20 3.89
C PRO A 201 13.11 -28.94 4.43
N GLY A 202 13.43 -28.73 5.72
CA GLY A 202 14.57 -29.35 6.38
C GLY A 202 15.94 -28.67 6.15
N THR A 203 16.00 -27.65 5.30
CA THR A 203 17.23 -26.88 5.07
C THR A 203 17.58 -26.01 6.29
N PRO A 204 18.87 -25.93 6.71
CA PRO A 204 19.29 -25.01 7.77
C PRO A 204 18.90 -23.55 7.48
N TYR A 205 18.45 -22.83 8.51
CA TYR A 205 17.97 -21.45 8.38
C TYR A 205 18.99 -20.50 7.75
N ASP A 206 20.27 -20.71 8.06
CA ASP A 206 21.41 -19.92 7.59
C ASP A 206 21.88 -20.28 6.16
N ARG A 207 21.29 -21.30 5.54
CA ARG A 207 21.70 -21.82 4.22
C ARG A 207 20.50 -22.09 3.31
N PRO A 208 19.65 -21.09 3.01
CA PRO A 208 18.48 -21.29 2.17
C PRO A 208 18.86 -21.82 0.77
N VAL A 209 18.08 -22.77 0.29
CA VAL A 209 18.04 -23.18 -1.12
C VAL A 209 17.18 -22.18 -1.90
N TYR A 210 17.67 -21.81 -3.08
CA TYR A 210 16.96 -20.96 -4.03
C TYR A 210 16.68 -21.77 -5.30
N ASP A 211 15.43 -21.78 -5.73
CA ASP A 211 14.98 -22.40 -6.97
C ASP A 211 13.87 -21.51 -7.55
N ASP A 212 14.15 -20.90 -8.69
CA ASP A 212 13.21 -19.99 -9.35
C ASP A 212 12.01 -20.72 -9.98
N THR A 213 12.06 -22.05 -10.08
CA THR A 213 10.99 -22.89 -10.67
C THR A 213 10.14 -23.61 -9.63
N GLU A 214 10.51 -23.57 -8.35
CA GLU A 214 9.73 -24.15 -7.26
C GLU A 214 8.61 -23.20 -6.83
N VAL A 215 7.36 -23.56 -7.11
CA VAL A 215 6.17 -22.71 -6.88
C VAL A 215 6.08 -22.20 -5.45
N GLN A 216 6.40 -23.04 -4.44
CA GLN A 216 6.29 -22.67 -3.04
C GLN A 216 7.28 -21.57 -2.63
N PHE A 217 8.40 -21.42 -3.34
CA PHE A 217 9.46 -20.48 -2.96
C PHE A 217 9.18 -19.04 -3.35
N HIS A 218 8.01 -18.72 -3.94
CA HIS A 218 7.76 -17.39 -4.55
C HIS A 218 6.40 -16.76 -4.21
N TYR A 219 5.69 -17.27 -3.20
CA TYR A 219 4.45 -16.65 -2.69
C TYR A 219 4.70 -15.40 -1.83
N GLY A 220 5.85 -15.33 -1.18
CA GLY A 220 6.17 -14.34 -0.17
C GLY A 220 6.02 -12.89 -0.61
N MET A 221 5.69 -12.03 0.35
CA MET A 221 5.86 -10.57 0.20
C MET A 221 7.33 -10.13 0.28
N LEU A 222 8.14 -10.94 0.96
CA LEU A 222 9.57 -10.74 1.15
C LEU A 222 10.35 -11.86 0.47
N ARG A 223 11.46 -11.51 -0.16
CA ARG A 223 12.43 -12.50 -0.66
C ARG A 223 13.12 -13.19 0.52
N ARG A 224 13.51 -14.45 0.31
CA ARG A 224 14.33 -15.19 1.28
C ARG A 224 15.77 -14.64 1.24
N SER A 225 16.34 -14.36 2.41
CA SER A 225 17.78 -14.07 2.56
C SER A 225 18.29 -14.46 3.94
N PHE A 226 19.59 -14.71 4.08
CA PHE A 226 20.24 -14.85 5.38
C PHE A 226 21.49 -13.94 5.46
N PRO A 227 21.62 -13.11 6.52
CA PRO A 227 20.59 -12.83 7.52
C PRO A 227 19.39 -12.11 6.88
N LEU A 228 18.21 -12.23 7.49
CA LEU A 228 17.08 -11.38 7.13
C LEU A 228 17.43 -9.95 7.57
N ASP A 229 17.57 -9.04 6.62
CA ASP A 229 17.78 -7.62 6.88
C ASP A 229 16.54 -6.81 6.44
N PRO A 230 15.63 -6.46 7.36
CA PRO A 230 14.43 -5.71 7.03
C PRO A 230 14.71 -4.32 6.44
N SER A 231 15.93 -3.78 6.55
CA SER A 231 16.31 -2.47 6.01
C SER A 231 16.57 -2.51 4.50
N ARG A 232 16.91 -3.68 3.97
CA ARG A 232 17.20 -3.91 2.55
C ARG A 232 15.94 -3.80 1.68
N GLY A 233 15.90 -2.76 0.86
CA GLY A 233 14.79 -2.50 -0.07
C GLY A 233 14.64 -3.59 -1.12
N ASP A 234 15.73 -4.24 -1.53
CA ASP A 234 15.74 -5.29 -2.55
C ASP A 234 15.12 -6.60 -2.05
N LEU A 235 14.96 -6.81 -0.74
CA LEU A 235 14.23 -7.96 -0.20
C LEU A 235 12.72 -7.78 -0.26
N ARG A 236 12.22 -6.55 -0.45
CA ARG A 236 10.79 -6.27 -0.53
C ARG A 236 10.33 -6.45 -1.97
N LYS A 237 9.44 -7.41 -2.22
CA LYS A 237 8.79 -7.56 -3.52
C LYS A 237 7.77 -6.41 -3.72
N PRO A 238 7.40 -6.07 -4.97
CA PRO A 238 6.31 -5.15 -5.29
C PRO A 238 5.07 -5.31 -4.40
N ILE A 239 4.62 -6.54 -4.14
CA ILE A 239 3.46 -6.81 -3.29
C ILE A 239 3.58 -6.22 -1.88
N PHE A 240 4.78 -6.14 -1.29
CA PHE A 240 4.98 -5.50 0.01
C PHE A 240 4.60 -4.01 -0.04
N ALA A 241 5.00 -3.31 -1.10
CA ALA A 241 4.64 -1.92 -1.30
C ALA A 241 3.13 -1.76 -1.53
N ALA A 242 2.51 -2.67 -2.29
CA ALA A 242 1.08 -2.69 -2.54
C ALA A 242 0.27 -2.89 -1.25
N TYR A 243 0.63 -3.90 -0.45
CA TYR A 243 -0.02 -4.22 0.83
C TYR A 243 0.07 -3.05 1.81
N ARG A 244 1.26 -2.46 1.92
CA ARG A 244 1.51 -1.27 2.73
C ARG A 244 0.67 -0.08 2.25
N THR A 245 0.56 0.15 0.94
CA THR A 245 -0.26 1.24 0.40
C THR A 245 -1.72 1.04 0.76
N LEU A 246 -2.27 -0.14 0.45
CA LEU A 246 -3.65 -0.53 0.75
C LEU A 246 -3.98 -0.30 2.24
N THR A 247 -3.20 -0.93 3.13
CA THR A 247 -3.40 -0.85 4.58
C THR A 247 -3.15 0.55 5.12
N SER A 248 -2.22 1.31 4.54
CA SER A 248 -2.02 2.68 4.96
C SER A 248 -3.26 3.51 4.64
N ILE A 249 -3.79 3.47 3.41
CA ILE A 249 -4.87 4.34 2.97
C ILE A 249 -6.18 3.94 3.64
N LEU A 250 -6.54 2.65 3.54
CA LEU A 250 -7.83 2.12 4.00
C LEU A 250 -7.85 1.75 5.48
N GLY A 251 -6.71 1.73 6.18
CA GLY A 251 -6.66 1.37 7.60
C GLY A 251 -7.61 2.22 8.44
N GLY A 252 -8.53 1.55 9.15
CA GLY A 252 -9.57 2.17 9.97
C GLY A 252 -10.76 2.74 9.18
N MET A 253 -10.84 2.54 7.86
CA MET A 253 -12.02 2.85 7.07
C MET A 253 -12.93 1.62 6.97
N GLU A 254 -14.22 1.87 6.78
CA GLU A 254 -15.23 0.88 6.47
C GLU A 254 -15.56 0.90 4.98
N PHE A 255 -15.99 -0.24 4.46
CA PHE A 255 -16.50 -0.36 3.11
C PHE A 255 -17.83 0.38 2.98
N GLU A 256 -17.94 1.31 2.03
CA GLU A 256 -19.13 2.12 1.79
C GLU A 256 -19.99 1.53 0.67
N GLY A 257 -19.37 1.05 -0.41
CA GLY A 257 -20.11 0.47 -1.53
C GLY A 257 -19.29 0.27 -2.81
N VAL A 258 -19.88 -0.48 -3.74
CA VAL A 258 -19.33 -0.72 -5.08
C VAL A 258 -19.85 0.34 -6.05
N LEU A 259 -18.95 1.07 -6.70
CA LEU A 259 -19.30 2.07 -7.72
C LEU A 259 -19.39 1.44 -9.12
N THR A 260 -18.56 0.42 -9.39
CA THR A 260 -18.64 -0.45 -10.57
C THR A 260 -17.89 -1.76 -10.28
N ASN A 261 -18.36 -2.87 -10.84
CA ASN A 261 -17.90 -4.24 -10.57
C ASN A 261 -17.50 -5.00 -11.84
N GLY A 262 -17.08 -4.28 -12.90
CA GLY A 262 -16.72 -4.88 -14.18
C GLY A 262 -17.87 -5.01 -15.18
N ASP A 263 -19.12 -5.08 -14.72
CA ASP A 263 -20.28 -5.31 -15.60
C ASP A 263 -20.93 -4.02 -16.14
N ASN A 264 -20.44 -2.85 -15.74
CA ASN A 264 -20.99 -1.57 -16.17
C ASN A 264 -20.86 -1.41 -17.70
N PRO A 265 -21.97 -1.35 -18.48
CA PRO A 265 -21.91 -1.29 -19.93
C PRO A 265 -21.20 -0.05 -20.47
N ALA A 266 -21.18 1.05 -19.72
CA ALA A 266 -20.49 2.28 -20.11
C ALA A 266 -18.98 2.21 -19.89
N MET A 267 -18.52 1.35 -18.97
CA MET A 267 -17.12 1.17 -18.61
C MET A 267 -16.87 -0.32 -18.30
N PRO A 268 -17.01 -1.21 -19.29
CA PRO A 268 -16.87 -2.64 -19.06
C PRO A 268 -15.48 -2.95 -18.49
N GLY A 269 -15.36 -3.99 -17.68
CA GLY A 269 -14.11 -4.40 -17.05
C GLY A 269 -13.50 -3.36 -16.10
N THR A 270 -14.27 -2.37 -15.65
CA THR A 270 -13.83 -1.36 -14.68
C THR A 270 -14.42 -1.64 -13.30
N PHE A 271 -13.56 -1.60 -12.30
CA PHE A 271 -13.87 -1.89 -10.91
C PHE A 271 -13.57 -0.66 -10.06
N ALA A 272 -14.44 -0.34 -9.11
CA ALA A 272 -14.23 0.77 -8.20
C ALA A 272 -14.99 0.57 -6.89
N TYR A 273 -14.25 0.63 -5.78
CA TYR A 273 -14.75 0.36 -4.43
C TYR A 273 -14.52 1.58 -3.56
N ARG A 274 -15.57 2.02 -2.86
CA ARG A 274 -15.55 3.21 -2.01
C ARG A 274 -15.46 2.83 -0.54
N TYR A 275 -14.64 3.59 0.20
CA TYR A 275 -14.40 3.42 1.63
C TYR A 275 -14.46 4.78 2.32
N ASN A 276 -14.92 4.80 3.57
CA ASN A 276 -14.92 6.00 4.40
C ASN A 276 -14.65 5.69 5.87
N GLY A 277 -14.18 6.67 6.64
CA GLY A 277 -13.95 6.50 8.07
C GLY A 277 -13.07 7.61 8.65
N HIS A 278 -13.38 8.03 9.87
CA HIS A 278 -12.61 9.05 10.61
C HIS A 278 -12.33 10.34 9.81
N GLY A 279 -13.33 10.85 9.08
CA GLY A 279 -13.21 12.08 8.28
C GLY A 279 -12.36 11.94 7.01
N ARG A 280 -11.98 10.71 6.64
CA ARG A 280 -11.29 10.36 5.40
C ARG A 280 -12.19 9.50 4.53
N ALA A 281 -11.91 9.50 3.24
CA ALA A 281 -12.53 8.57 2.30
C ALA A 281 -11.57 8.27 1.13
N ALA A 282 -11.80 7.13 0.48
CA ALA A 282 -11.03 6.72 -0.68
C ALA A 282 -11.88 5.92 -1.66
N VAL A 283 -11.56 6.03 -2.94
CA VAL A 283 -11.97 5.09 -3.98
C VAL A 283 -10.72 4.37 -4.47
N VAL A 284 -10.77 3.04 -4.51
CA VAL A 284 -9.75 2.22 -5.15
C VAL A 284 -10.35 1.62 -6.41
N LEU A 285 -9.70 1.84 -7.55
CA LEU A 285 -10.25 1.54 -8.86
C LEU A 285 -9.19 1.02 -9.82
N TRP A 286 -9.60 0.17 -10.76
CA TRP A 286 -8.75 -0.39 -11.81
C TRP A 286 -9.59 -0.85 -13.00
N ARG A 287 -8.91 -1.20 -14.09
CA ARG A 287 -9.52 -1.83 -15.26
C ARG A 287 -8.82 -3.13 -15.61
N VAL A 288 -9.53 -4.07 -16.23
CA VAL A 288 -8.97 -5.36 -16.65
C VAL A 288 -8.96 -5.57 -18.16
N ASN A 289 -9.56 -4.68 -18.94
CA ASN A 289 -9.63 -4.79 -20.40
C ASN A 289 -8.79 -3.75 -21.15
N ALA A 290 -8.50 -4.07 -22.40
CA ALA A 290 -7.69 -3.27 -23.32
C ALA A 290 -8.52 -2.32 -24.20
N ALA A 291 -9.79 -2.08 -23.87
CA ALA A 291 -10.55 -0.99 -24.48
C ALA A 291 -9.82 0.35 -24.26
N SER A 292 -10.25 1.41 -24.94
CA SER A 292 -9.75 2.76 -24.64
C SER A 292 -9.78 3.02 -23.13
N ALA A 293 -8.74 3.67 -22.60
CA ALA A 293 -8.65 3.97 -21.17
C ALA A 293 -9.91 4.71 -20.71
N PRO A 294 -10.75 4.10 -19.85
CA PRO A 294 -11.96 4.74 -19.39
C PRO A 294 -11.60 5.86 -18.42
N THR A 295 -12.51 6.81 -18.34
CA THR A 295 -12.42 7.95 -17.45
C THR A 295 -13.53 7.82 -16.42
N MET A 296 -13.17 7.82 -15.13
CA MET A 296 -14.11 7.75 -14.03
C MET A 296 -14.19 9.10 -13.32
N THR A 297 -15.40 9.58 -13.11
CA THR A 297 -15.68 10.81 -12.34
C THR A 297 -16.12 10.42 -10.93
N ILE A 298 -15.41 10.93 -9.93
CA ILE A 298 -15.60 10.63 -8.51
C ILE A 298 -16.16 11.87 -7.82
N ASP A 299 -17.40 11.79 -7.33
CA ASP A 299 -17.97 12.83 -6.46
C ASP A 299 -17.44 12.69 -5.03
N CYS A 300 -16.27 13.29 -4.79
CA CYS A 300 -15.62 13.30 -3.48
C CYS A 300 -16.23 14.34 -2.52
N ARG A 301 -16.96 15.36 -3.04
CA ARG A 301 -17.36 16.59 -2.31
C ARG A 301 -16.20 17.17 -1.48
N CYS A 302 -15.01 17.10 -2.04
CA CYS A 302 -13.76 17.45 -1.40
C CYS A 302 -13.22 18.75 -2.00
N LYS A 303 -12.29 19.40 -1.29
CA LYS A 303 -11.51 20.52 -1.84
C LYS A 303 -10.18 20.07 -2.45
N GLU A 304 -9.73 18.89 -2.04
CA GLU A 304 -8.52 18.25 -2.51
C GLU A 304 -8.73 16.73 -2.54
N ALA A 305 -8.28 16.09 -3.62
CA ALA A 305 -8.12 14.64 -3.70
C ALA A 305 -6.69 14.29 -4.09
N ARG A 306 -6.13 13.26 -3.48
CA ARG A 306 -4.80 12.73 -3.77
C ARG A 306 -4.97 11.45 -4.57
N ILE A 307 -4.33 11.40 -5.73
CA ILE A 307 -4.35 10.25 -6.63
C ILE A 307 -3.02 9.52 -6.50
N ARG A 308 -3.04 8.26 -6.09
CA ARG A 308 -1.85 7.44 -5.88
C ARG A 308 -1.87 6.18 -6.72
N GLN A 309 -0.68 5.77 -7.16
CA GLN A 309 -0.44 4.46 -7.74
C GLN A 309 -0.44 3.37 -6.65
N TRP A 310 -0.55 2.11 -7.08
CA TRP A 310 -0.56 0.93 -6.22
C TRP A 310 0.59 0.84 -5.20
N ASP A 311 1.76 1.37 -5.52
CA ASP A 311 2.95 1.41 -4.66
C ASP A 311 2.97 2.61 -3.68
N GLY A 312 1.91 3.42 -3.70
CA GLY A 312 1.73 4.60 -2.84
C GLY A 312 2.34 5.87 -3.41
N LYS A 313 2.99 5.80 -4.59
CA LYS A 313 3.51 6.97 -5.29
C LYS A 313 2.36 7.94 -5.57
N LEU A 314 2.52 9.19 -5.13
CA LEU A 314 1.58 10.25 -5.45
C LEU A 314 1.73 10.57 -6.94
N LEU A 315 0.67 10.32 -7.71
CA LEU A 315 0.63 10.67 -9.13
C LEU A 315 0.12 12.10 -9.31
N ALA A 316 -0.92 12.46 -8.56
CA ALA A 316 -1.48 13.80 -8.61
C ALA A 316 -2.16 14.22 -7.30
N SER A 317 -2.32 15.53 -7.11
CA SER A 317 -3.21 16.10 -6.09
C SER A 317 -4.16 17.12 -6.69
N VAL A 318 -5.42 16.75 -6.89
CA VAL A 318 -6.38 17.59 -7.59
C VAL A 318 -7.08 18.52 -6.59
N GLN A 319 -6.90 19.82 -6.78
CA GLN A 319 -7.70 20.84 -6.10
C GLN A 319 -8.98 21.07 -6.90
N THR A 320 -10.13 21.02 -6.25
CA THR A 320 -11.43 21.05 -6.94
C THR A 320 -12.53 21.65 -6.08
N ASP A 321 -13.53 22.25 -6.73
CA ASP A 321 -14.81 22.60 -6.11
C ASP A 321 -15.94 21.63 -6.51
N GLY A 322 -15.63 20.63 -7.34
CA GLY A 322 -16.55 19.65 -7.88
C GLY A 322 -15.94 18.24 -7.90
N PRO A 323 -16.45 17.34 -8.75
CA PRO A 323 -15.95 15.98 -8.81
C PRO A 323 -14.50 15.92 -9.36
N VAL A 324 -13.82 14.81 -9.08
CA VAL A 324 -12.47 14.53 -9.56
C VAL A 324 -12.55 13.48 -10.65
N THR A 325 -11.94 13.78 -11.79
CA THR A 325 -11.91 12.89 -12.95
C THR A 325 -10.55 12.23 -13.05
N VAL A 326 -10.54 10.89 -13.15
CA VAL A 326 -9.33 10.09 -13.30
C VAL A 326 -9.42 9.19 -14.52
N ARG A 327 -8.30 9.05 -15.23
CA ARG A 327 -8.18 8.19 -16.41
C ARG A 327 -7.41 6.93 -16.03
N LEU A 328 -7.95 5.77 -16.38
CA LEU A 328 -7.33 4.49 -16.05
C LEU A 328 -6.39 4.05 -17.17
N ASP A 329 -5.20 4.64 -17.23
CA ASP A 329 -4.25 4.36 -18.31
C ASP A 329 -3.66 2.95 -18.28
N TYR A 330 -3.45 2.39 -17.08
CA TYR A 330 -2.77 1.12 -16.89
C TYR A 330 -3.78 -0.01 -16.64
N ILE A 331 -3.67 -1.08 -17.44
CA ILE A 331 -4.48 -2.29 -17.27
C ILE A 331 -4.00 -3.05 -16.03
N GLY A 332 -4.94 -3.62 -15.28
CA GLY A 332 -4.71 -4.45 -14.11
C GLY A 332 -4.18 -3.72 -12.88
N THR A 333 -3.84 -2.44 -13.00
CA THR A 333 -3.14 -1.68 -11.96
C THR A 333 -4.11 -0.88 -11.09
N PRO A 334 -4.12 -1.11 -9.76
CA PRO A 334 -4.91 -0.32 -8.84
C PRO A 334 -4.45 1.15 -8.77
N LEU A 335 -5.43 2.04 -8.79
CA LEU A 335 -5.29 3.46 -8.53
C LEU A 335 -6.10 3.80 -7.28
N TYR A 336 -5.58 4.69 -6.44
CA TYR A 336 -6.24 5.19 -5.24
C TYR A 336 -6.57 6.66 -5.43
N VAL A 337 -7.81 7.05 -5.15
CA VAL A 337 -8.24 8.45 -5.05
C VAL A 337 -8.69 8.67 -3.62
N GLU A 338 -7.87 9.32 -2.81
CA GLU A 338 -8.13 9.56 -1.38
C GLU A 338 -8.38 11.05 -1.09
N TRP A 339 -9.25 11.34 -0.13
CA TRP A 339 -9.54 12.71 0.32
C TRP A 339 -9.94 12.73 1.79
N GLY A 340 -10.17 13.94 2.31
CA GLY A 340 -10.54 14.17 3.70
C GLY A 340 -9.36 14.60 4.56
N VAL A 341 -9.59 14.65 5.86
CA VAL A 341 -8.65 15.25 6.82
C VAL A 341 -7.30 14.55 6.82
N ASP A 342 -6.27 15.30 7.17
CA ASP A 342 -4.97 14.72 7.44
C ASP A 342 -5.08 13.75 8.60
N ARG A 343 -4.27 12.68 8.57
CA ARG A 343 -4.27 11.67 9.64
C ARG A 343 -3.87 12.24 10.99
N ASN A 344 -3.25 13.42 11.01
CA ASN A 344 -2.92 14.14 12.23
C ASN A 344 -3.90 15.30 12.44
N THR A 345 -4.75 15.17 13.46
CA THR A 345 -5.72 16.21 13.84
C THR A 345 -5.12 17.29 14.74
N ASP A 346 -3.93 17.03 15.31
CA ASP A 346 -3.23 17.96 16.19
C ASP A 346 -2.45 19.01 15.38
N GLY A 347 -2.13 20.16 15.98
CA GLY A 347 -1.28 21.19 15.36
C GLY A 347 -2.01 22.44 14.87
N GLN A 348 -1.24 23.38 14.34
CA GLN A 348 -1.71 24.70 13.91
C GLN A 348 -2.44 24.60 12.57
N TYR A 349 -3.70 25.05 12.53
CA TYR A 349 -4.46 25.18 11.29
C TYR A 349 -4.20 26.53 10.61
N PHE A 350 -4.01 26.52 9.29
CA PHE A 350 -3.85 27.73 8.48
C PHE A 350 -5.07 27.91 7.58
N GLU A 351 -5.91 28.91 7.86
CA GLU A 351 -7.12 29.21 7.07
C GLU A 351 -6.80 29.51 5.60
N GLN A 352 -5.63 30.09 5.33
CA GLN A 352 -5.17 30.51 4.01
C GLN A 352 -5.04 29.35 3.03
N THR A 353 -4.65 28.17 3.54
CA THR A 353 -4.41 26.97 2.73
C THR A 353 -5.25 25.78 3.18
N ARG A 354 -5.92 25.88 4.32
CA ARG A 354 -6.73 24.83 4.97
C ARG A 354 -5.96 23.57 5.34
N HIS A 355 -4.65 23.71 5.58
CA HIS A 355 -3.79 22.62 6.02
C HIS A 355 -3.28 22.83 7.44
N ARG A 356 -2.95 21.71 8.10
CA ARG A 356 -2.38 21.71 9.45
C ARG A 356 -0.87 21.53 9.42
N LEU A 357 -0.18 22.26 10.28
CA LEU A 357 1.22 22.03 10.61
C LEU A 357 1.31 21.43 12.01
N ALA A 358 1.77 20.18 12.07
CA ALA A 358 1.87 19.39 13.28
C ALA A 358 3.27 18.81 13.45
N ALA A 359 3.51 18.14 14.58
CA ALA A 359 4.71 17.33 14.75
C ALA A 359 4.78 16.23 13.66
N PRO A 360 5.96 15.91 13.12
CA PRO A 360 7.27 16.39 13.57
C PRO A 360 7.71 17.73 12.95
N PHE A 361 7.04 18.22 11.91
CA PHE A 361 7.48 19.39 11.14
C PHE A 361 7.30 20.74 11.84
N ALA A 362 6.34 20.88 12.74
CA ALA A 362 5.97 22.16 13.32
C ALA A 362 7.12 22.86 14.07
N ALA A 363 7.93 22.12 14.82
CA ALA A 363 9.06 22.67 15.55
C ALA A 363 10.15 23.18 14.60
N TYR A 364 10.47 22.39 13.57
CA TYR A 364 11.45 22.76 12.56
C TYR A 364 11.02 23.99 11.76
N TRP A 365 9.76 24.05 11.32
CA TRP A 365 9.23 25.20 10.60
C TRP A 365 9.37 26.50 11.41
N ARG A 366 9.00 26.48 12.70
CA ARG A 366 9.07 27.66 13.58
C ARG A 366 10.50 28.12 13.85
N SER A 367 11.44 27.19 14.06
CA SER A 367 12.81 27.53 14.43
C SER A 367 13.70 27.95 13.24
N ARG A 368 13.27 27.70 12.00
CA ARG A 368 14.05 27.95 10.78
C ARG A 368 13.48 29.06 9.88
N GLY A 369 12.81 30.05 10.47
CA GLY A 369 12.32 31.24 9.74
C GLY A 369 10.84 31.21 9.34
N ALA A 370 10.11 30.14 9.67
CA ALA A 370 8.65 30.08 9.62
C ALA A 370 8.08 30.51 8.25
N LEU A 371 7.10 31.42 8.25
CA LEU A 371 6.37 31.84 7.07
C LEU A 371 7.26 32.53 6.03
N ALA A 372 8.23 33.33 6.47
CA ALA A 372 9.14 34.05 5.57
C ALA A 372 9.97 33.05 4.75
N GLN A 373 10.44 32.00 5.41
CA GLN A 373 11.30 31.00 4.78
C GLN A 373 10.53 29.97 3.96
N PHE A 374 9.50 29.36 4.53
CA PHE A 374 8.88 28.18 3.94
C PHE A 374 7.54 28.48 3.27
N GLY A 375 6.90 29.58 3.67
CA GLY A 375 5.51 29.86 3.33
C GLY A 375 4.52 28.97 4.10
N TYR A 376 3.25 29.04 3.70
CA TYR A 376 2.19 28.22 4.30
C TYR A 376 2.35 26.73 3.94
N PRO A 377 1.93 25.79 4.80
CA PRO A 377 1.75 24.41 4.38
C PRO A 377 0.69 24.35 3.28
N ILE A 378 1.00 23.73 2.15
CA ILE A 378 0.08 23.60 1.00
C ILE A 378 -0.44 22.17 0.82
N THR A 379 -0.07 21.30 1.75
CA THR A 379 -0.59 19.95 1.94
C THR A 379 -0.67 19.64 3.42
N GLY A 380 -1.40 18.59 3.75
CA GLY A 380 -1.15 17.86 4.98
C GLY A 380 0.17 17.13 5.04
N GLN A 381 0.36 16.36 6.11
CA GLN A 381 1.43 15.39 6.18
C GLN A 381 1.09 14.17 5.30
N LEU A 382 1.92 13.94 4.30
CA LEU A 382 1.80 12.86 3.34
C LEU A 382 2.83 11.78 3.66
N LYS A 383 2.50 10.52 3.39
CA LYS A 383 3.52 9.48 3.27
C LYS A 383 3.81 9.27 1.79
N GLU A 384 5.07 9.41 1.40
CA GLU A 384 5.52 9.19 0.03
C GLU A 384 6.60 8.12 -0.02
N THR A 385 6.55 7.31 -1.06
CA THR A 385 7.51 6.23 -1.28
C THR A 385 8.82 6.81 -1.81
N GLU A 386 9.92 6.53 -1.14
CA GLU A 386 11.27 6.82 -1.63
C GLU A 386 11.58 5.90 -2.83
N PRO A 387 11.99 6.47 -3.99
CA PRO A 387 12.33 5.68 -5.17
C PRO A 387 13.39 4.62 -4.87
N GLY A 388 13.19 3.40 -5.37
CA GLY A 388 14.16 2.29 -5.28
C GLY A 388 14.20 1.53 -3.94
N THR A 389 13.79 2.13 -2.81
CA THR A 389 13.85 1.47 -1.50
C THR A 389 12.49 1.00 -0.98
N ASN A 390 11.40 1.52 -1.55
CA ASN A 390 10.06 1.38 -1.00
C ASN A 390 9.98 1.82 0.47
N LYS A 391 10.84 2.74 0.94
CA LYS A 391 10.73 3.31 2.28
C LYS A 391 9.67 4.41 2.26
N LEU A 392 8.78 4.45 3.26
CA LEU A 392 7.87 5.59 3.41
C LEU A 392 8.60 6.73 4.08
N ARG A 393 8.57 7.88 3.43
CA ARG A 393 8.96 9.16 3.98
C ARG A 393 7.70 9.91 4.40
N LEU A 394 7.62 10.31 5.67
CA LEU A 394 6.65 11.34 6.05
C LEU A 394 7.17 12.67 5.49
N VAL A 395 6.33 13.36 4.74
CA VAL A 395 6.66 14.62 4.07
C VAL A 395 5.53 15.64 4.22
N GLN A 396 5.86 16.91 4.05
CA GLN A 396 4.86 17.96 3.93
C GLN A 396 5.36 19.03 2.97
N TYR A 397 4.50 19.44 2.03
CA TYR A 397 4.81 20.51 1.11
C TYR A 397 4.37 21.84 1.70
N PHE A 398 5.24 22.83 1.55
CA PHE A 398 5.02 24.22 1.84
C PHE A 398 5.13 25.00 0.53
N GLU A 399 4.77 26.28 0.54
CA GLU A 399 4.82 27.08 -0.69
C GLU A 399 6.23 27.13 -1.32
N ARG A 400 7.29 27.10 -0.50
CA ARG A 400 8.67 27.25 -0.97
C ARG A 400 9.51 25.98 -0.86
N ASN A 401 9.13 25.05 0.01
CA ASN A 401 9.96 23.88 0.36
C ASN A 401 9.11 22.63 0.58
N ARG A 402 9.76 21.46 0.59
CA ARG A 402 9.20 20.18 1.00
C ARG A 402 10.04 19.64 2.15
N PHE A 403 9.39 19.34 3.27
CA PHE A 403 10.07 18.75 4.42
C PHE A 403 9.99 17.24 4.38
N GLU A 404 11.02 16.59 4.89
CA GLU A 404 11.20 15.15 4.93
C GLU A 404 11.63 14.72 6.33
N TYR A 405 10.90 13.76 6.91
CA TYR A 405 11.19 13.25 8.25
C TYR A 405 12.05 11.98 8.20
N TYR A 406 13.12 11.95 8.98
CA TYR A 406 14.09 10.85 9.11
C TYR A 406 13.99 10.28 10.53
N PRO A 407 13.10 9.30 10.78
CA PRO A 407 12.90 8.75 12.12
C PRO A 407 14.15 8.09 12.71
N ASP A 408 15.01 7.51 11.86
CA ASP A 408 16.27 6.91 12.28
C ASP A 408 17.29 7.95 12.78
N LEU A 409 17.02 9.23 12.53
CA LEU A 409 17.81 10.38 12.96
C LEU A 409 17.08 11.21 14.03
N ALA A 410 16.03 10.66 14.66
CA ALA A 410 15.24 11.35 15.67
C ALA A 410 16.12 11.89 16.81
N GLY A 411 15.87 13.14 17.20
CA GLY A 411 16.66 13.86 18.20
C GLY A 411 17.96 14.48 17.66
N SER A 412 18.30 14.27 16.39
CA SER A 412 19.43 14.93 15.73
C SER A 412 18.99 16.19 14.96
N PRO A 413 19.91 17.10 14.62
CA PRO A 413 19.62 18.22 13.72
C PRO A 413 19.17 17.80 12.30
N PHE A 414 19.37 16.53 11.93
CA PHE A 414 19.06 15.96 10.62
C PHE A 414 17.77 15.14 10.60
N GLU A 415 17.02 15.13 11.71
CA GLU A 415 15.70 14.50 11.84
C GLU A 415 14.72 15.04 10.79
N ILE A 416 14.77 16.34 10.52
CA ILE A 416 13.99 16.99 9.47
C ILE A 416 14.95 17.56 8.44
N GLN A 417 14.76 17.17 7.19
CA GLN A 417 15.54 17.68 6.07
C GLN A 417 14.61 18.34 5.06
N ILE A 418 15.18 19.24 4.26
CA ILE A 418 14.49 19.93 3.19
C ILE A 418 14.91 19.30 1.87
N ALA A 419 13.91 18.93 1.07
CA ALA A 419 14.12 18.34 -0.25
C ALA A 419 14.94 19.26 -1.16
N ARG A 420 15.67 18.66 -2.10
CA ARG A 420 16.48 19.38 -3.10
C ARG A 420 15.61 19.94 -4.23
N LEU A 421 14.65 20.79 -3.89
CA LEU A 421 13.64 21.26 -4.84
C LEU A 421 14.21 22.03 -6.03
N GLY A 422 15.37 22.67 -5.90
CA GLY A 422 15.99 23.34 -7.05
C GLY A 422 16.47 22.35 -8.10
N ASP A 423 17.10 21.24 -7.66
CA ASP A 423 17.48 20.12 -8.53
C ASP A 423 16.24 19.46 -9.15
N ASP A 424 15.20 19.21 -8.34
CA ASP A 424 13.95 18.59 -8.81
C ASP A 424 13.26 19.41 -9.91
N ILE A 425 13.23 20.74 -9.76
CA ILE A 425 12.62 21.66 -10.75
C ILE A 425 13.46 21.71 -12.03
N LEU A 426 14.78 21.84 -11.93
CA LEU A 426 15.67 21.85 -13.11
C LEU A 426 15.56 20.54 -13.90
N ARG A 427 15.61 19.38 -13.24
CA ARG A 427 15.43 18.07 -13.90
C ARG A 427 14.08 17.96 -14.59
N ARG A 428 13.01 18.48 -13.96
CA ARG A 428 11.68 18.49 -14.57
C ARG A 428 11.61 19.36 -15.82
N GLU A 429 12.38 20.44 -15.86
CA GLU A 429 12.54 21.31 -17.04
C GLU A 429 13.49 20.72 -18.09
N GLY A 430 14.00 19.50 -17.88
CA GLY A 430 14.94 18.84 -18.78
C GLY A 430 16.37 19.37 -18.68
N ILE A 431 16.68 20.11 -17.61
CA ILE A 431 17.99 20.72 -17.37
C ILE A 431 18.78 19.85 -16.39
N ASP A 432 19.87 19.26 -16.88
CA ASP A 432 20.89 18.66 -16.01
C ASP A 432 21.85 19.75 -15.55
N TRP A 433 21.68 20.19 -14.31
CA TRP A 433 22.50 21.26 -13.74
C TRP A 433 24.01 20.94 -13.76
N SER A 434 24.39 19.65 -13.71
CA SER A 434 25.79 19.25 -13.70
C SER A 434 26.52 19.54 -15.01
N THR A 435 25.74 19.77 -16.09
CA THR A 435 26.20 20.11 -17.44
C THR A 435 26.17 21.60 -17.74
N LEU A 436 25.63 22.43 -16.82
CA LEU A 436 25.60 23.88 -16.99
C LEU A 436 27.01 24.47 -17.02
N PRO A 437 27.22 25.63 -17.68
CA PRO A 437 28.53 26.28 -17.74
C PRO A 437 29.11 26.56 -16.35
N LYS A 438 30.30 26.02 -16.10
CA LYS A 438 31.01 26.15 -14.82
C LYS A 438 32.02 27.29 -14.89
N GLN A 439 32.33 27.86 -13.73
CA GLN A 439 33.30 28.92 -13.56
C GLN A 439 34.56 28.33 -12.90
N SER A 440 35.73 28.88 -13.25
CA SER A 440 37.01 28.45 -12.67
C SER A 440 37.41 29.25 -11.44
N GLU A 441 36.85 30.45 -11.28
CA GLU A 441 37.18 31.41 -10.22
C GLU A 441 35.99 32.33 -9.94
N ALA A 442 36.07 33.07 -8.82
CA ALA A 442 35.07 34.08 -8.46
C ALA A 442 35.74 35.41 -8.09
N PRO A 443 35.13 36.55 -8.45
CA PRO A 443 35.52 37.86 -7.94
C PRO A 443 35.47 37.94 -6.40
N PRO A 444 36.21 38.86 -5.74
CA PRO A 444 36.26 38.98 -4.28
C PRO A 444 34.89 39.17 -3.60
N GLU A 445 33.96 39.81 -4.29
CA GLU A 445 32.58 40.03 -3.84
C GLU A 445 31.69 38.78 -3.93
N CYS A 446 32.15 37.72 -4.59
CA CYS A 446 31.40 36.48 -4.77
C CYS A 446 32.00 35.33 -3.95
N LEU A 447 31.16 34.34 -3.60
CA LEU A 447 31.62 33.04 -3.13
C LEU A 447 31.74 32.07 -4.30
N PHE A 448 32.76 31.22 -4.30
CA PHE A 448 32.93 30.13 -5.26
C PHE A 448 32.67 28.77 -4.59
N PHE A 449 31.88 27.92 -5.23
CA PHE A 449 31.61 26.56 -4.78
C PHE A 449 32.25 25.58 -5.75
N ALA A 450 33.40 25.00 -5.39
CA ALA A 450 34.17 24.12 -6.26
C ALA A 450 33.42 22.82 -6.58
N GLU A 451 32.58 22.35 -5.65
CA GLU A 451 31.78 21.13 -5.76
C GLU A 451 30.73 21.21 -6.88
N THR A 452 30.17 22.39 -7.11
CA THR A 452 29.19 22.62 -8.18
C THR A 452 29.79 23.37 -9.38
N GLY A 453 30.88 24.10 -9.17
CA GLY A 453 31.51 24.97 -10.17
C GLY A 453 30.78 26.30 -10.38
N HIS A 454 29.95 26.72 -9.43
CA HIS A 454 29.11 27.92 -9.54
C HIS A 454 29.46 28.99 -8.52
N ARG A 455 29.16 30.24 -8.88
CA ARG A 455 29.40 31.42 -8.03
C ARG A 455 28.13 31.91 -7.39
N LEU A 456 28.28 32.50 -6.20
CA LEU A 456 27.22 33.21 -5.50
C LEU A 456 27.67 34.66 -5.27
N CYS A 457 27.09 35.57 -6.04
CA CYS A 457 27.43 36.99 -6.04
C CYS A 457 26.30 37.85 -5.44
N PRO A 458 26.55 39.13 -5.09
CA PRO A 458 25.49 40.09 -4.82
C PRO A 458 24.50 40.18 -6.00
N PRO A 459 23.18 40.37 -5.75
CA PRO A 459 22.57 40.61 -4.44
C PRO A 459 22.30 39.33 -3.61
N PHE A 460 22.41 38.14 -4.19
CA PHE A 460 22.01 36.89 -3.53
C PHE A 460 22.95 36.41 -2.43
N ARG A 461 24.25 36.74 -2.52
CA ARG A 461 25.25 36.36 -1.52
C ARG A 461 24.85 36.79 -0.10
N GLN A 462 24.54 38.08 0.06
CA GLN A 462 24.21 38.64 1.39
C GLN A 462 22.99 37.95 1.98
N TYR A 463 21.93 37.79 1.18
CA TYR A 463 20.72 37.09 1.61
C TYR A 463 21.01 35.64 2.01
N TRP A 464 21.82 34.92 1.23
CA TRP A 464 22.20 33.52 1.54
C TRP A 464 22.95 33.44 2.87
N GLU A 465 23.95 34.30 3.09
CA GLU A 465 24.76 34.35 4.31
C GLU A 465 23.89 34.68 5.55
N ASP A 466 22.99 35.66 5.42
CA ASP A 466 22.21 36.16 6.56
C ASP A 466 21.04 35.27 6.98
N THR A 467 20.46 34.50 6.04
CA THR A 467 19.14 33.86 6.29
C THR A 467 19.17 32.33 6.42
N GLY A 468 20.30 31.68 6.13
CA GLY A 468 20.40 30.23 6.41
C GLY A 468 21.56 29.48 5.77
N GLY A 469 22.25 30.08 4.79
CA GLY A 469 23.44 29.53 4.18
C GLY A 469 23.29 28.11 3.63
N LEU A 470 24.38 27.35 3.74
CA LEU A 470 24.49 26.00 3.19
C LEU A 470 23.45 25.04 3.78
N ALA A 471 23.15 25.16 5.08
CA ALA A 471 22.23 24.26 5.76
C ALA A 471 20.79 24.36 5.24
N LEU A 472 20.37 25.54 4.79
CA LEU A 472 19.00 25.81 4.38
C LEU A 472 18.81 25.78 2.87
N TYR A 473 19.75 26.39 2.14
CA TYR A 473 19.65 26.58 0.69
C TYR A 473 20.48 25.57 -0.11
N GLY A 474 21.55 25.07 0.49
CA GLY A 474 22.57 24.32 -0.22
C GLY A 474 23.45 25.18 -1.12
N MET A 475 24.18 24.50 -1.99
CA MET A 475 25.09 25.11 -2.96
C MET A 475 24.34 25.65 -4.18
N PRO A 476 24.86 26.68 -4.88
CA PRO A 476 24.32 27.13 -6.16
C PRO A 476 24.45 26.02 -7.22
N LEU A 477 23.38 25.81 -7.98
CA LEU A 477 23.29 24.86 -9.10
C LEU A 477 23.33 25.55 -10.46
N SER A 478 23.29 26.87 -10.49
CA SER A 478 23.39 27.68 -11.70
C SER A 478 24.15 28.97 -11.38
N GLU A 479 24.60 29.68 -12.42
CA GLU A 479 24.89 31.11 -12.28
C GLU A 479 23.58 31.91 -12.11
N ALA A 480 23.68 33.17 -11.67
CA ALA A 480 22.55 34.08 -11.68
C ALA A 480 22.27 34.56 -13.11
N TYR A 481 21.00 34.54 -13.54
CA TYR A 481 20.59 34.98 -14.87
C TYR A 481 19.21 35.62 -14.86
N GLU A 482 18.91 36.41 -15.89
CA GLU A 482 17.58 37.02 -16.02
C GLU A 482 16.55 36.03 -16.56
N ASN A 483 15.39 35.95 -15.90
CA ASN A 483 14.23 35.22 -16.35
C ASN A 483 12.97 36.08 -16.10
N ASN A 484 12.19 36.34 -17.14
CA ASN A 484 10.97 37.16 -17.08
C ASN A 484 11.15 38.50 -16.35
N GLY A 485 12.25 39.21 -16.64
CA GLY A 485 12.57 40.52 -16.05
C GLY A 485 13.05 40.48 -14.61
N ARG A 486 13.46 39.30 -14.11
CA ARG A 486 13.99 39.12 -12.75
C ARG A 486 15.32 38.41 -12.81
N LEU A 487 16.28 38.89 -12.03
CA LEU A 487 17.48 38.10 -11.76
C LEU A 487 17.07 36.93 -10.87
N ILE A 488 17.45 35.71 -11.27
CA ILE A 488 17.19 34.48 -10.53
C ILE A 488 18.44 33.62 -10.44
N GLN A 489 18.51 32.77 -9.41
CA GLN A 489 19.56 31.76 -9.29
C GLN A 489 19.02 30.51 -8.60
N TYR A 490 19.35 29.33 -9.14
CA TYR A 490 18.99 28.05 -8.53
C TYR A 490 20.07 27.58 -7.54
N PHE A 491 19.60 27.07 -6.41
CA PHE A 491 20.39 26.40 -5.39
C PHE A 491 19.83 24.98 -5.19
N GLU A 492 20.52 24.12 -4.44
CA GLU A 492 20.06 22.75 -4.22
C GLU A 492 18.61 22.68 -3.73
N ARG A 493 18.20 23.57 -2.83
CA ARG A 493 16.91 23.48 -2.12
C ARG A 493 15.93 24.60 -2.45
N ASN A 494 16.37 25.68 -3.11
CA ASN A 494 15.57 26.88 -3.37
C ASN A 494 15.99 27.57 -4.67
N ARG A 495 15.13 28.46 -5.17
CA ARG A 495 15.46 29.45 -6.21
C ARG A 495 15.36 30.83 -5.59
N PHE A 496 16.37 31.67 -5.76
CA PHE A 496 16.30 33.06 -5.31
C PHE A 496 15.84 33.93 -6.46
N GLU A 497 15.04 34.95 -6.13
CA GLU A 497 14.51 35.91 -7.07
C GLU A 497 14.73 37.33 -6.52
N HIS A 498 15.32 38.21 -7.32
CA HIS A 498 15.59 39.59 -6.94
C HIS A 498 14.44 40.52 -7.35
N PHE A 499 14.04 41.41 -6.44
CA PHE A 499 12.98 42.39 -6.58
C PHE A 499 13.59 43.78 -6.31
N PRO A 500 14.23 44.41 -7.32
CA PRO A 500 14.92 45.68 -7.15
C PRO A 500 13.99 46.81 -6.69
N GLU A 501 12.70 46.74 -7.01
CA GLU A 501 11.68 47.69 -6.55
C GLU A 501 11.44 47.63 -5.02
N LYS A 502 11.98 46.62 -4.34
CA LYS A 502 11.91 46.44 -2.89
C LYS A 502 13.28 46.62 -2.21
N ALA A 503 14.22 47.29 -2.88
CA ALA A 503 15.57 47.48 -2.38
C ALA A 503 15.59 48.06 -0.96
N GLY A 504 16.46 47.50 -0.10
CA GLY A 504 16.58 47.91 1.30
C GLY A 504 15.47 47.40 2.22
N THR A 505 14.57 46.53 1.72
CA THR A 505 13.58 45.83 2.55
C THR A 505 13.95 44.34 2.70
N PRO A 506 13.42 43.63 3.71
CA PRO A 506 13.57 42.17 3.81
C PRO A 506 12.98 41.38 2.64
N PHE A 507 12.28 42.04 1.71
CA PHE A 507 11.61 41.42 0.57
C PHE A 507 12.36 41.65 -0.76
N GLU A 508 13.52 42.29 -0.73
CA GLU A 508 14.37 42.53 -1.90
C GLU A 508 14.79 41.21 -2.57
N VAL A 509 15.15 40.20 -1.78
CA VAL A 509 15.35 38.83 -2.26
C VAL A 509 14.21 37.98 -1.69
N GLN A 510 13.52 37.25 -2.55
CA GLN A 510 12.51 36.28 -2.12
C GLN A 510 12.82 34.92 -2.72
N LEU A 511 12.34 33.89 -2.03
CA LEU A 511 12.43 32.52 -2.49
C LEU A 511 11.28 32.21 -3.44
N GLY A 512 11.62 31.64 -4.59
CA GLY A 512 10.67 31.08 -5.53
C GLY A 512 9.80 30.04 -4.84
N LEU A 513 8.55 29.91 -5.31
CA LEU A 513 7.55 29.04 -4.71
C LEU A 513 7.76 27.60 -5.18
N LEU A 514 8.98 27.06 -5.05
CA LEU A 514 9.33 25.75 -5.64
C LEU A 514 8.47 24.61 -5.10
N GLY A 515 8.12 24.65 -3.82
CA GLY A 515 7.20 23.69 -3.23
C GLY A 515 5.82 23.75 -3.88
N ARG A 516 5.31 24.97 -4.13
CA ARG A 516 4.08 25.18 -4.90
C ARG A 516 4.27 24.74 -6.35
N GLU A 517 5.33 25.11 -7.05
CA GLU A 517 5.56 24.76 -8.46
C GLU A 517 5.68 23.26 -8.67
N LEU A 518 6.42 22.57 -7.80
CA LEU A 518 6.54 21.12 -7.84
C LEU A 518 5.20 20.48 -7.56
N TYR A 519 4.47 20.98 -6.56
CA TYR A 519 3.18 20.41 -6.18
C TYR A 519 2.08 20.73 -7.21
N THR A 520 1.97 21.96 -7.73
CA THR A 520 0.95 22.41 -8.71
C THR A 520 1.06 21.68 -10.04
N THR A 521 2.25 21.28 -10.48
CA THR A 521 2.35 20.40 -11.66
C THR A 521 1.89 18.97 -11.36
N HIS A 522 2.05 18.48 -10.13
CA HIS A 522 1.33 17.28 -9.69
C HIS A 522 -0.18 17.57 -9.54
N ARG A 523 -0.65 18.83 -9.55
CA ARG A 523 -2.08 19.15 -9.37
C ARG A 523 -2.96 19.04 -10.61
N THR A 524 -2.39 18.84 -11.79
CA THR A 524 -3.17 18.71 -13.03
C THR A 524 -3.21 17.26 -13.46
N TRP A 525 -4.30 16.56 -13.15
CA TRP A 525 -4.72 15.45 -14.01
C TRP A 525 -5.21 16.05 -15.32
N PRO A 526 -4.75 15.59 -16.50
CA PRO A 526 -5.24 16.16 -17.76
C PRO A 526 -6.77 16.06 -17.81
N LYS A 527 -7.41 17.18 -18.18
CA LYS A 527 -8.86 17.25 -18.42
C LYS A 527 -9.28 16.34 -19.56
#